data_AF-V4YKF7-F1
#
_entry.id   AF-V4YKF7-F1
#
_cell.length_a   1.000
_cell.length_b   1.000
_cell.length_c   1.000
_cell.angle_alpha   90.00
_cell.angle_beta   90.00
_cell.angle_gamma   90.00
#
_symmetry.space_group_name_H-M   'P 1'
#
loop_
_entity.id
_entity.type
_entity.pdbx_description
1 polymer ?
#
loop_
_entity_poly.entity_id
_entity_poly.type
_entity_poly.pdbx_seq_one_letter_code
_entity_poly.pdbx_strand_id
1 'polypeptide(L)' 'HQVLDAVRERSGETIIRYDNFPDHPDAAHHHKHCADGTVVDVEFDGLQPLFQRFKLEVIDHGHDW' A
#
# COMPACT_ATOMS: atom_id res chain seq x y z
N HIS A 1 -1.31 3.19 15.04
CA HIS A 1 -1.46 3.07 13.58
C HIS A 1 -0.04 3.03 12.99
N GLN A 2 0.50 1.85 12.71
CA GLN A 2 1.82 1.69 12.09
C GLN A 2 1.59 1.50 10.59
N VAL A 3 1.59 2.61 9.86
CA VAL A 3 1.67 2.60 8.40
C VAL A 3 3.12 2.25 8.04
N LEU A 4 3.34 1.28 7.15
CA LEU A 4 4.69 0.97 6.70
C LEU A 4 5.15 1.98 5.65
N ASP A 5 4.33 2.20 4.62
CA ASP A 5 4.56 3.19 3.56
C ASP A 5 3.23 3.61 2.93
N ALA A 6 3.08 4.91 2.61
CA ALA A 6 1.91 5.47 1.94
C ALA A 6 2.32 6.55 0.94
N VAL A 7 1.74 6.49 -0.27
CA VAL A 7 1.82 7.55 -1.28
C VAL A 7 0.45 8.16 -1.48
N ARG A 8 0.41 9.49 -1.50
CA ARG A 8 -0.80 10.28 -1.72
C ARG A 8 -0.57 11.28 -2.84
N GLU A 9 -1.62 11.53 -3.61
CA GLU A 9 -1.68 12.65 -4.55
C GLU A 9 -1.56 13.98 -3.81
N ARG A 10 -1.23 15.05 -4.54
CA ARG A 10 -1.23 16.42 -4.00
C ARG A 10 -2.60 16.86 -3.47
N SER A 11 -3.68 16.25 -3.97
CA SER A 11 -5.07 16.42 -3.50
C SER A 11 -5.33 15.77 -2.12
N GLY A 12 -4.41 14.93 -1.63
CA GLY A 12 -4.56 14.15 -0.40
C GLY A 12 -5.19 12.77 -0.59
N GLU A 13 -5.58 12.42 -1.82
CA GLU A 13 -6.09 11.10 -2.19
C GLU A 13 -5.01 10.03 -2.06
N THR A 14 -5.36 8.85 -1.57
CA THR A 14 -4.39 7.76 -1.42
C THR A 14 -4.20 7.09 -2.77
N ILE A 15 -2.97 7.11 -3.28
CA ILE A 15 -2.61 6.35 -4.48
C ILE A 15 -2.45 4.89 -4.07
N ILE A 16 -1.61 4.66 -3.05
CA ILE A 16 -1.41 3.35 -2.45
C ILE A 16 -0.92 3.46 -1.01
N ARG A 17 -1.40 2.56 -0.14
CA ARG A 17 -0.93 2.45 1.25
C ARG A 17 -0.79 1.00 1.65
N TYR A 18 0.40 0.63 2.12
CA TYR A 18 0.66 -0.68 2.72
C TYR A 18 0.42 -0.60 4.24
N ASP A 19 -0.38 -1.53 4.75
CA ASP A 19 -0.75 -1.61 6.17
C ASP A 19 -0.45 -3.00 6.73
N ASN A 20 0.02 -3.02 7.97
CA ASN A 20 0.36 -4.23 8.73
C ASN A 20 -0.42 -4.31 10.05
N PHE A 21 -1.46 -3.50 10.22
CA PHE A 21 -2.20 -3.45 11.47
C PHE A 21 -3.04 -4.73 11.64
N PRO A 22 -2.81 -5.53 12.70
CA PRO A 22 -3.42 -6.86 12.85
C PRO A 22 -4.92 -6.81 13.22
N ASP A 23 -5.42 -5.68 13.72
CA ASP A 23 -6.82 -5.54 14.15
C ASP A 23 -7.69 -4.91 13.04
N HIS A 24 -7.73 -5.56 11.89
CA HIS A 24 -8.75 -5.30 10.87
C HIS A 24 -9.54 -6.59 10.62
N PRO A 25 -10.78 -6.72 11.13
CA PRO A 25 -11.53 -7.99 11.07
C PRO A 25 -11.82 -8.47 9.64
N ASP A 26 -11.82 -7.54 8.68
CA ASP A 26 -12.19 -7.81 7.28
C ASP A 26 -10.99 -7.70 6.31
N ALA A 27 -9.74 -7.74 6.80
CA ALA A 27 -8.56 -7.69 5.93
C ALA A 27 -7.47 -8.66 6.39
N ALA A 28 -6.66 -9.17 5.46
CA ALA A 28 -5.48 -9.92 5.85
C ALA A 28 -4.52 -9.06 6.67
N HIS A 29 -3.68 -9.72 7.46
CA HIS A 29 -2.68 -9.06 8.32
C HIS A 29 -1.75 -8.12 7.54
N HIS A 30 -1.43 -8.47 6.30
CA HIS A 30 -0.72 -7.63 5.35
C HIS A 30 -1.67 -7.31 4.21
N HIS A 31 -2.00 -6.03 4.05
CA HIS A 31 -2.91 -5.59 3.01
C HIS A 31 -2.48 -4.22 2.47
N LYS A 32 -2.96 -3.90 1.27
CA LYS A 32 -2.85 -2.56 0.70
C LYS A 32 -4.21 -1.96 0.43
N HIS A 33 -4.30 -0.65 0.57
CA HIS A 33 -5.42 0.14 0.08
C HIS A 33 -5.07 0.72 -1.29
N CYS A 34 -5.93 0.49 -2.26
CA CYS A 34 -5.84 1.05 -3.61
C CYS A 34 -6.61 2.38 -3.69
N ALA A 35 -6.36 3.15 -4.75
CA ALA A 35 -7.01 4.44 -4.99
C ALA A 35 -8.54 4.34 -5.13
N ASP A 36 -9.05 3.24 -5.67
CA ASP A 36 -10.49 2.96 -5.79
C ASP A 36 -11.15 2.55 -4.45
N GLY A 37 -10.38 2.55 -3.36
CA GLY A 37 -10.82 2.15 -2.03
C GLY A 37 -10.82 0.65 -1.80
N THR A 38 -10.42 -0.17 -2.78
CA THR A 38 -10.29 -1.62 -2.57
C THR A 38 -9.16 -1.94 -1.61
N VAL A 39 -9.36 -3.03 -0.85
CA VAL A 39 -8.36 -3.60 0.05
C VAL A 39 -7.94 -4.93 -0.54
N VAL A 40 -6.64 -5.12 -0.72
CA VAL A 40 -6.08 -6.32 -1.33
C VAL A 40 -5.03 -6.92 -0.41
N ASP A 41 -5.12 -8.23 -0.21
CA ASP A 41 -4.13 -8.99 0.55
C ASP A 41 -2.76 -8.91 -0.13
N VAL A 42 -1.72 -8.75 0.70
CA VAL A 42 -0.33 -8.64 0.24
C VAL A 42 0.48 -9.75 0.88
N GLU A 43 1.06 -10.62 0.06
CA GLU A 43 2.03 -11.60 0.57
C GLU A 43 3.29 -10.89 1.08
N PHE A 44 3.70 -11.23 2.30
CA PHE A 44 4.88 -10.67 2.97
C PHE A 44 6.04 -11.68 2.98
N ASP A 45 6.82 -11.66 1.90
CA ASP A 45 8.03 -12.48 1.74
C ASP A 45 9.29 -11.87 2.41
N GLY A 46 9.11 -10.73 3.10
CA GLY A 46 10.18 -9.95 3.72
C GLY A 46 10.26 -8.50 3.20
N LEU A 47 11.07 -7.69 3.87
CA LEU A 47 11.14 -6.24 3.64
C LEU A 47 11.65 -5.86 2.24
N GLN A 48 12.69 -6.52 1.73
CA GLN A 48 13.25 -6.18 0.42
C GLN A 48 12.28 -6.47 -0.73
N PRO A 49 11.66 -7.66 -0.84
CA PRO A 49 10.61 -7.91 -1.83
C PRO A 49 9.44 -6.91 -1.73
N LEU A 50 9.01 -6.60 -0.50
CA LEU A 50 7.91 -5.65 -0.27
C LEU A 50 8.24 -4.25 -0.79
N PHE A 51 9.42 -3.72 -0.43
CA PHE A 51 9.88 -2.41 -0.86
C PHE A 51 10.03 -2.32 -2.39
N GLN A 52 10.52 -3.38 -3.02
CA GLN A 52 10.68 -3.42 -4.47
C GLN A 52 9.34 -3.44 -5.19
N ARG A 53 8.35 -4.18 -4.69
CA ARG A 53 6.97 -4.17 -5.19
C ARG A 53 6.34 -2.79 -5.07
N PHE A 54 6.43 -2.17 -3.89
CA PHE A 54 5.92 -0.82 -3.64
C PHE A 54 6.50 0.19 -4.63
N LYS A 55 7.83 0.20 -4.82
CA LYS A 55 8.47 1.11 -5.78
C LYS A 55 7.97 0.92 -7.22
N LEU A 56 7.81 -0.32 -7.65
CA LEU A 56 7.32 -0.60 -9.00
C LEU A 56 5.89 -0.10 -9.20
N GLU A 57 5.02 -0.31 -8.20
CA GLU A 57 3.63 0.17 -8.23
C GLU A 57 3.54 1.71 -8.24
N VAL A 58 4.43 2.40 -7.52
CA VAL A 58 4.53 3.87 -7.58
C VAL A 58 4.97 4.36 -8.96
N ILE A 59 5.92 3.67 -9.60
CA ILE A 59 6.38 4.03 -10.96
C ILE A 59 5.27 3.79 -11.99
N ASP A 60 4.57 2.65 -11.89
CA ASP A 60 3.50 2.27 -12.80
C ASP A 60 2.28 3.21 -12.72
N HIS A 61 2.02 3.78 -11.53
CA HIS A 61 1.00 4.80 -11.33
C HIS A 61 1.26 6.11 -12.11
N GLY A 62 2.48 6.34 -12.59
CA GLY A 62 2.84 7.52 -13.37
C GLY A 62 3.65 8.54 -12.57
N HIS A 63 4.52 9.26 -13.27
CA HIS A 63 5.43 10.27 -12.71
C HIS A 63 4.82 11.68 -12.59
N ASP A 64 3.50 11.84 -12.72
CA ASP A 64 2.81 13.14 -12.72
C ASP A 64 2.38 13.61 -11.32
N TRP A 65 3.22 13.38 -10.30
CA TRP A 65 2.98 13.79 -8.90
C TRP A 65 3.65 15.12 -8.52
#